data_AF-A0AB74V1N3-F1
#
_entry.id   AF-A0AB74V1N3-F1
#
_cell.length_a   1.000
_cell.length_b   1.000
_cell.length_c   1.000
_cell.angle_alpha   90.00
_cell.angle_beta   90.00
_cell.angle_gamma   90.00
#
_symmetry.space_group_name_H-M   'P 1'
#
loop_
_entity.id
_entity.type
_entity.pdbx_description
1 polymer ?
#
loop_
_entity_poly.entity_id
_entity_poly.type
_entity_poly.pdbx_seq_one_letter_code
_entity_poly.pdbx_strand_id
1 'polypeptide(L)'
;MTTSELFGKDRPMLMERLGRLLGSTTFKTPESGGGSPFSSRKLTAEAEMLLALKLAQTHPGDVGPWIVYSIALQIDDRQRDIVTWLARKLAAGTGVLGKRNANRLMIAALDAYRLAIHGVEPQRPRTRPVDYLALVNIGAGWLWIKCENAIDRAEFARHADSEPLDVKGAIA
;
A
#
# COMPACT_ATOMS: atom_id res chain seq x y z
N MET A 1 -13.10 14.69 0.83
CA MET A 1 -12.60 13.66 -0.10
C MET A 1 -13.66 12.59 -0.20
N THR A 2 -14.34 12.50 -1.33
CA THR A 2 -15.38 11.49 -1.57
C THR A 2 -14.72 10.25 -2.19
N THR A 3 -15.26 9.05 -1.95
CA THR A 3 -14.70 7.77 -2.44
C THR A 3 -14.55 7.72 -3.97
N SER A 4 -15.36 8.48 -4.70
CA SER A 4 -15.24 8.64 -6.16
C SER A 4 -13.91 9.27 -6.60
N GLU A 5 -13.26 10.08 -5.74
CA GLU A 5 -11.98 10.73 -6.07
C GLU A 5 -10.80 9.75 -5.94
N LEU A 6 -10.82 8.90 -4.91
CA LEU A 6 -9.83 7.84 -4.63
C LEU A 6 -9.70 6.83 -5.79
N PHE A 7 -10.82 6.41 -6.38
CA PHE A 7 -10.81 5.47 -7.52
C PHE A 7 -10.68 6.16 -8.88
N GLY A 8 -11.08 7.42 -8.99
CA GLY A 8 -11.14 8.12 -10.28
C GLY A 8 -9.82 8.73 -10.73
N LYS A 9 -9.10 9.44 -9.85
CA LYS A 9 -7.88 10.18 -10.22
C LYS A 9 -6.62 9.67 -9.54
N ASP A 10 -6.72 9.24 -8.29
CA ASP A 10 -5.55 8.93 -7.48
C ASP A 10 -5.00 7.52 -7.80
N ARG A 11 -5.86 6.57 -8.15
CA ARG A 11 -5.44 5.19 -8.49
C ARG A 11 -4.60 5.07 -9.77
N PRO A 12 -4.91 5.74 -10.90
CA PRO A 12 -4.02 5.73 -12.07
C PRO A 12 -2.65 6.35 -11.77
N MET A 13 -2.61 7.46 -11.01
CA MET A 13 -1.36 8.11 -10.61
C MET A 13 -0.52 7.21 -9.68
N LEU A 14 -1.17 6.50 -8.75
CA LEU A 14 -0.55 5.46 -7.94
C LEU A 14 0.09 4.37 -8.81
N MET A 15 -0.64 3.85 -9.80
CA MET A 15 -0.13 2.81 -10.70
C MET A 15 1.05 3.31 -11.55
N GLU A 16 1.05 4.57 -11.96
CA GLU A 16 2.17 5.19 -12.68
C GLU A 16 3.43 5.27 -11.80
N ARG A 17 3.26 5.67 -10.53
CA ARG A 17 4.35 5.70 -9.54
C ARG A 17 4.90 4.31 -9.25
N LEU A 18 4.02 3.31 -9.13
CA LEU A 18 4.42 1.90 -9.01
C LEU A 18 5.17 1.42 -10.26
N GLY A 19 4.73 1.78 -11.46
CA GLY A 19 5.44 1.50 -12.71
C GLY A 19 6.84 2.12 -12.74
N ARG A 20 6.98 3.38 -12.31
CA ARG A 20 8.30 4.02 -12.12
C ARG A 20 9.15 3.25 -11.13
N LEU A 21 8.55 2.80 -10.02
CA LEU A 21 9.23 2.03 -8.98
C LEU A 21 9.68 0.64 -9.48
N LEU A 22 8.93 0.02 -10.38
CA LEU A 22 9.24 -1.24 -11.08
C LEU A 22 10.27 -1.08 -12.20
N GLY A 23 10.73 0.15 -12.49
CA GLY A 23 11.63 0.42 -13.60
C GLY A 23 10.98 0.26 -14.98
N SER A 24 9.65 0.23 -15.05
CA SER A 24 8.89 0.03 -16.29
C SER A 24 8.70 1.33 -17.09
N THR A 25 9.65 2.26 -17.03
CA THR A 25 9.74 3.26 -18.09
C THR A 25 10.22 2.52 -19.34
N THR A 26 9.63 2.84 -20.48
CA THR A 26 9.58 2.06 -21.72
C THR A 26 10.93 1.75 -22.41
N PHE A 27 12.07 1.96 -21.74
CA PHE A 27 13.40 1.80 -22.29
C PHE A 27 13.93 0.38 -22.04
N LYS A 28 13.59 -0.54 -22.96
CA LYS A 28 14.28 -1.83 -23.06
C LYS A 28 15.64 -1.60 -23.71
N THR A 29 16.73 -1.74 -22.96
CA THR A 29 18.06 -1.85 -23.58
C THR A 29 18.14 -3.16 -24.38
N PRO A 30 18.83 -3.17 -25.55
CA PRO A 30 18.91 -4.35 -26.42
C PRO A 30 19.57 -5.58 -25.76
N GLU A 31 20.21 -5.39 -24.61
CA GLU A 31 20.86 -6.46 -23.83
C GLU A 31 19.90 -7.29 -22.97
N SER A 32 18.59 -6.99 -22.97
CA SER A 32 17.57 -7.80 -22.26
C SER A 32 17.24 -9.10 -23.01
N GLY A 33 18.28 -9.89 -23.29
CA GLY A 33 18.19 -11.20 -23.90
C GLY A 33 17.47 -12.22 -23.00
N GLY A 34 16.28 -12.63 -23.41
CA GLY A 34 15.88 -14.02 -23.65
C GLY A 34 16.16 -15.12 -22.60
N GLY A 35 16.34 -14.80 -21.32
CA GLY A 35 16.47 -15.77 -20.23
C GLY A 35 15.28 -15.71 -19.29
N SER A 36 14.86 -16.85 -18.73
CA SER A 36 13.95 -16.82 -17.58
C SER A 36 14.63 -16.06 -16.42
N PRO A 37 13.88 -15.38 -15.52
CA PRO A 37 14.47 -14.66 -14.38
C PRO A 37 15.45 -15.52 -13.56
N PHE A 38 15.24 -16.84 -13.59
CA PHE A 38 16.08 -17.85 -12.97
C PHE A 38 17.48 -17.96 -13.59
N SER A 39 17.63 -17.77 -14.91
CA SER A 39 18.94 -17.83 -15.59
C SER A 39 19.75 -16.55 -15.42
N SER A 40 19.10 -15.40 -15.20
CA SER A 40 19.78 -14.11 -15.01
C SER A 40 20.12 -13.78 -13.56
N ARG A 41 19.71 -14.61 -12.57
CA ARG A 41 19.78 -14.30 -11.12
C ARG A 41 19.22 -12.91 -10.77
N LYS A 42 18.33 -12.38 -11.59
CA LYS A 42 17.68 -11.09 -11.36
C LYS A 42 16.35 -11.35 -10.67
N LEU A 43 16.01 -10.52 -9.70
CA LEU A 43 14.70 -10.55 -9.06
C LEU A 43 13.62 -10.24 -10.11
N THR A 44 12.41 -10.76 -9.95
CA THR A 44 11.28 -10.31 -10.77
C THR A 44 10.91 -8.88 -10.35
N ALA A 45 10.26 -8.14 -11.24
CA ALA A 45 9.88 -6.76 -10.95
C ALA A 45 9.01 -6.66 -9.67
N GLU A 46 8.08 -7.61 -9.48
CA GLU A 46 7.26 -7.69 -8.27
C GLU A 46 8.10 -7.89 -7.00
N ALA A 47 9.14 -8.72 -7.09
CA ALA A 47 10.06 -8.98 -5.99
C ALA A 47 10.96 -7.77 -5.70
N GLU A 48 11.39 -7.02 -6.72
CA GLU A 48 12.14 -5.76 -6.57
C GLU A 48 11.29 -4.67 -5.92
N MET A 49 10.03 -4.51 -6.34
CA MET A 49 9.10 -3.57 -5.72
C MET A 49 8.83 -3.93 -4.25
N LEU A 50 8.54 -5.20 -3.97
CA LEU A 50 8.32 -5.64 -2.61
C LEU A 50 9.56 -5.45 -1.74
N LEU A 51 10.75 -5.73 -2.29
CA LEU A 51 12.02 -5.49 -1.61
C LEU A 51 12.23 -4.01 -1.30
N ALA A 52 12.02 -3.12 -2.26
CA ALA A 52 12.13 -1.67 -2.07
C ALA A 52 11.18 -1.16 -0.99
N LEU A 53 9.92 -1.60 -1.01
CA LEU A 53 8.93 -1.28 0.01
C LEU A 53 9.29 -1.84 1.38
N LYS A 54 9.93 -3.03 1.41
CA LYS A 54 10.39 -3.66 2.65
C LYS A 54 11.62 -2.99 3.25
N LEU A 55 12.56 -2.54 2.43
CA LEU A 55 13.71 -1.76 2.89
C LEU A 55 13.28 -0.37 3.39
N ALA A 56 12.23 0.21 2.79
CA ALA A 56 11.63 1.47 3.22
C ALA A 56 10.74 1.34 4.47
N GLN A 57 10.61 0.15 5.06
CA GLN A 57 9.75 -0.10 6.21
C GLN A 57 10.30 0.56 7.48
N THR A 58 9.52 1.41 8.15
CA THR A 58 9.97 2.13 9.36
C THR A 58 9.94 1.27 10.63
N HIS A 59 9.03 0.30 10.70
CA HIS A 59 8.92 -0.62 11.82
C HIS A 59 8.32 -1.97 11.39
N PRO A 60 8.60 -3.09 12.11
CA PRO A 60 8.13 -4.42 11.72
C PRO A 60 6.61 -4.55 11.56
N GLY A 61 5.83 -3.80 12.35
CA GLY A 61 4.36 -3.76 12.27
C GLY A 61 3.76 -2.83 11.20
N ASP A 62 4.57 -2.27 10.30
CA ASP A 62 4.08 -1.35 9.26
C ASP A 62 3.40 -2.15 8.14
N VAL A 63 2.12 -1.86 7.91
CA VAL A 63 1.28 -2.54 6.93
C VAL A 63 1.32 -1.88 5.55
N GLY A 64 1.91 -0.68 5.43
CA GLY A 64 1.97 0.07 4.17
C GLY A 64 2.50 -0.74 2.98
N PRO A 65 3.67 -1.38 3.08
CA PRO A 65 4.22 -2.24 2.02
C PRO A 65 3.25 -3.33 1.53
N TRP A 66 2.50 -3.94 2.46
CA TRP A 66 1.56 -5.00 2.14
C TRP A 66 0.29 -4.49 1.47
N ILE A 67 -0.15 -3.28 1.82
CA ILE A 67 -1.26 -2.61 1.14
C ILE A 67 -0.89 -2.34 -0.31
N VAL A 68 0.31 -1.78 -0.55
CA VAL A 68 0.82 -1.52 -1.90
C VAL A 68 0.88 -2.81 -2.72
N TYR A 69 1.47 -3.87 -2.15
CA TYR A 69 1.53 -5.19 -2.78
C TYR A 69 0.14 -5.73 -3.15
N SER A 70 -0.83 -5.64 -2.22
CA SER A 70 -2.20 -6.11 -2.46
C SER A 70 -2.88 -5.31 -3.58
N ILE A 71 -2.64 -4.00 -3.65
CA ILE A 71 -3.18 -3.14 -4.72
C ILE A 71 -2.54 -3.47 -6.07
N ALA A 72 -1.22 -3.63 -6.12
CA ALA A 72 -0.47 -3.84 -7.35
C ALA A 72 -0.77 -5.20 -7.98
N LEU A 73 -0.77 -6.27 -7.17
CA LEU A 73 -0.90 -7.64 -7.68
C LEU A 73 -2.32 -8.18 -7.58
N GLN A 74 -3.23 -7.49 -6.89
CA GLN A 74 -4.59 -8.00 -6.59
C GLN A 74 -4.55 -9.35 -5.85
N ILE A 75 -3.57 -9.52 -4.94
CA ILE A 75 -3.38 -10.71 -4.12
C ILE A 75 -3.62 -10.38 -2.64
N ASP A 76 -4.41 -11.20 -1.96
CA ASP A 76 -4.91 -10.98 -0.60
C ASP A 76 -4.12 -11.68 0.52
N ASP A 77 -2.88 -12.12 0.26
CA ASP A 77 -2.07 -12.94 1.19
C ASP A 77 -1.94 -12.34 2.60
N ARG A 78 -1.97 -11.01 2.70
CA ARG A 78 -1.84 -10.23 3.95
C ARG A 78 -3.12 -9.54 4.38
N GLN A 79 -4.27 -9.87 3.79
CA GLN A 79 -5.56 -9.28 4.12
C GLN A 79 -5.83 -9.37 5.62
N ARG A 80 -5.64 -10.53 6.23
CA ARG A 80 -5.91 -10.73 7.67
C ARG A 80 -5.08 -9.78 8.54
N ASP A 81 -3.80 -9.59 8.21
CA ASP A 81 -2.90 -8.73 8.96
C ASP A 81 -3.32 -7.26 8.83
N ILE A 82 -3.63 -6.82 7.61
CA ILE A 82 -4.05 -5.45 7.30
C ILE A 82 -5.39 -5.13 7.97
N VAL A 83 -6.37 -6.03 7.84
CA VAL A 83 -7.71 -5.87 8.43
C VAL A 83 -7.63 -5.87 9.95
N THR A 84 -6.82 -6.74 10.55
CA THR A 84 -6.63 -6.78 12.01
C THR A 84 -5.96 -5.51 12.51
N TRP A 85 -4.95 -5.02 11.80
CA TRP A 85 -4.30 -3.74 12.10
C TRP A 85 -5.30 -2.58 12.04
N LEU A 86 -6.11 -2.52 10.99
CA LEU A 86 -7.10 -1.46 10.79
C LEU A 86 -8.18 -1.50 11.85
N ALA A 87 -8.71 -2.69 12.18
CA ALA A 87 -9.70 -2.86 13.23
C ALA A 87 -9.18 -2.39 14.59
N ARG A 88 -7.90 -2.67 14.92
CA ARG A 88 -7.26 -2.16 16.15
C ARG A 88 -7.15 -0.64 16.14
N LYS A 89 -6.83 -0.03 14.99
CA LYS A 89 -6.77 1.43 14.86
C LYS A 89 -8.15 2.08 14.98
N LEU A 90 -9.17 1.51 14.36
CA LEU A 90 -10.55 1.99 14.49
C LEU A 90 -11.04 1.85 15.93
N ALA A 91 -10.73 0.75 16.62
CA ALA A 91 -11.07 0.55 18.03
C ALA A 91 -10.37 1.57 18.94
N ALA A 92 -9.12 1.92 18.64
CA ALA A 92 -8.39 2.96 19.35
C ALA A 92 -9.02 4.35 19.12
N GLY A 93 -9.37 4.68 17.87
CA GLY A 93 -9.98 5.96 17.51
C GLY A 93 -11.40 6.16 18.05
N THR A 94 -12.17 5.08 18.23
CA THR A 94 -13.56 5.12 18.74
C THR A 94 -13.66 4.91 20.26
N GLY A 95 -12.53 4.75 20.95
CA GLY A 95 -12.47 4.66 22.41
C GLY A 95 -13.24 3.48 23.01
N VAL A 96 -13.95 3.72 24.12
CA VAL A 96 -14.64 2.67 24.90
C VAL A 96 -15.75 1.98 24.08
N LEU A 97 -16.46 2.75 23.25
CA LEU A 97 -17.52 2.22 22.36
C LEU A 97 -16.95 1.30 21.28
N GLY A 98 -15.75 1.62 20.77
CA GLY A 98 -15.02 0.78 19.83
C GLY A 98 -14.63 -0.57 20.43
N LYS A 99 -14.06 -0.55 21.63
CA LYS A 99 -13.64 -1.77 22.35
C LYS A 99 -14.81 -2.71 22.60
N ARG A 100 -15.98 -2.18 22.98
CA ARG A 100 -17.20 -2.98 23.18
C ARG A 100 -17.74 -3.60 21.89
N ASN A 101 -17.45 -3.00 20.74
CA ASN A 101 -17.95 -3.42 19.42
C ASN A 101 -16.84 -3.98 18.52
N ALA A 102 -15.76 -4.53 19.08
CA ALA A 102 -14.58 -4.98 18.34
C ALA A 102 -14.91 -5.89 17.14
N ASN A 103 -15.85 -6.83 17.31
CA ASN A 103 -16.29 -7.72 16.23
C ASN A 103 -16.94 -6.97 15.07
N ARG A 104 -17.69 -5.89 15.35
CA ARG A 104 -18.32 -5.07 14.31
C ARG A 104 -17.31 -4.20 13.58
N LEU A 105 -16.29 -3.71 14.29
CA LEU A 105 -15.17 -2.96 13.70
C LEU A 105 -14.32 -3.84 12.79
N MET A 106 -14.19 -5.13 13.08
CA MET A 106 -13.51 -6.07 12.19
C MET A 106 -14.21 -6.15 10.82
N ILE A 107 -15.54 -6.15 10.81
CA ILE A 107 -16.31 -6.19 9.55
C ILE A 107 -16.20 -4.86 8.81
N ALA A 108 -16.27 -3.73 9.52
CA ALA A 108 -16.05 -2.42 8.91
C ALA A 108 -14.62 -2.30 8.33
N ALA A 109 -13.62 -2.86 9.01
CA ALA A 109 -12.24 -2.89 8.52
C ALA A 109 -12.08 -3.79 7.27
N LEU A 110 -12.78 -4.93 7.22
CA LEU A 110 -12.79 -5.79 6.03
C LEU A 110 -13.44 -5.09 4.83
N ASP A 111 -14.57 -4.41 5.04
CA ASP A 111 -15.24 -3.67 3.98
C ASP A 111 -14.41 -2.45 3.54
N ALA A 112 -13.69 -1.81 4.46
CA ALA A 112 -12.73 -0.75 4.15
C ALA A 112 -11.54 -1.26 3.32
N TYR A 113 -11.04 -2.46 3.62
CA TYR A 113 -10.01 -3.14 2.84
C TYR A 113 -10.49 -3.40 1.40
N ARG A 114 -11.68 -4.00 1.27
CA ARG A 114 -12.27 -4.33 -0.03
C ARG A 114 -12.55 -3.09 -0.87
N LEU A 115 -13.03 -2.04 -0.22
CA LEU A 115 -13.18 -0.74 -0.83
C LEU A 115 -11.81 -0.26 -1.32
N ALA A 116 -10.85 -0.02 -0.44
CA ALA A 116 -9.54 0.57 -0.78
C ALA A 116 -8.77 -0.21 -1.87
N ILE A 117 -8.76 -1.54 -1.80
CA ILE A 117 -7.86 -2.36 -2.62
C ILE A 117 -8.53 -2.81 -3.92
N HIS A 118 -9.79 -3.27 -3.85
CA HIS A 118 -10.50 -3.79 -5.02
C HIS A 118 -11.52 -2.82 -5.61
N GLY A 119 -11.78 -1.68 -4.96
CA GLY A 119 -12.82 -0.74 -5.40
C GLY A 119 -14.24 -1.27 -5.23
N VAL A 120 -14.43 -2.27 -4.36
CA VAL A 120 -15.74 -2.87 -4.11
C VAL A 120 -16.49 -1.99 -3.11
N GLU A 121 -17.60 -1.39 -3.55
CA GLU A 121 -18.40 -0.56 -2.67
C GLU A 121 -19.01 -1.38 -1.51
N PRO A 122 -18.93 -0.87 -0.27
CA PRO A 122 -19.50 -1.56 0.88
C PRO A 122 -21.02 -1.54 0.80
N GLN A 123 -21.64 -2.72 0.79
CA GLN A 123 -23.08 -2.81 0.94
C GLN A 123 -23.46 -2.52 2.39
N ARG A 124 -24.16 -1.40 2.62
CA ARG A 124 -24.68 -1.07 3.95
C ARG A 124 -25.67 -2.15 4.39
N PRO A 125 -25.41 -2.88 5.49
CA PRO A 125 -26.38 -3.84 6.00
C PRO A 125 -27.57 -3.11 6.60
N ARG A 126 -28.79 -3.58 6.29
CA ARG A 126 -30.06 -2.97 6.78
C ARG A 126 -30.13 -2.83 8.31
N THR A 127 -29.44 -3.70 9.04
CA THR A 127 -29.44 -3.75 10.51
C THR A 127 -28.34 -2.93 11.18
N ARG A 128 -27.49 -2.22 10.41
CA ARG A 128 -26.32 -1.51 10.95
C ARG A 128 -26.53 0.00 11.12
N PRO A 129 -25.80 0.63 12.06
CA PRO A 129 -25.92 2.06 12.35
C PRO A 129 -25.68 2.92 11.11
N VAL A 130 -26.25 4.13 11.12
CA VAL A 130 -26.08 5.15 10.06
C VAL A 130 -24.60 5.44 9.80
N ASP A 131 -23.77 5.38 10.84
CA ASP A 131 -22.34 5.72 10.77
C ASP A 131 -21.45 4.58 10.20
N TYR A 132 -22.03 3.44 9.82
CA TYR A 132 -21.26 2.31 9.30
C TYR A 132 -20.44 2.68 8.05
N LEU A 133 -21.09 3.35 7.08
CA LEU A 133 -20.44 3.77 5.85
C LEU A 133 -19.36 4.83 6.11
N ALA A 134 -19.58 5.72 7.08
CA ALA A 134 -18.59 6.70 7.49
C ALA A 134 -17.33 6.00 8.06
N LEU A 135 -17.50 5.00 8.92
CA LEU A 135 -16.38 4.21 9.45
C LEU A 135 -15.61 3.47 8.35
N VAL A 136 -16.31 2.90 7.38
CA VAL A 136 -15.69 2.22 6.24
C VAL A 136 -14.87 3.20 5.39
N ASN A 137 -15.43 4.38 5.10
CA ASN A 137 -14.74 5.41 4.32
C ASN A 137 -13.51 5.98 5.04
N ILE A 138 -13.61 6.21 6.36
CA ILE A 138 -12.47 6.61 7.19
C ILE A 138 -11.38 5.53 7.16
N GLY A 139 -11.77 4.26 7.31
CA GLY A 139 -10.85 3.13 7.25
C GLY A 139 -10.13 3.03 5.90
N ALA A 140 -10.86 3.19 4.80
CA ALA A 140 -10.29 3.19 3.46
C ALA A 140 -9.30 4.34 3.25
N GLY A 141 -9.64 5.55 3.74
CA GLY A 141 -8.74 6.70 3.72
C GLY A 141 -7.43 6.46 4.50
N TRP A 142 -7.50 5.79 5.66
CA TRP A 142 -6.29 5.42 6.40
C TRP A 142 -5.41 4.41 5.66
N LEU A 143 -6.01 3.41 5.01
CA LEU A 143 -5.24 2.47 4.18
C LEU A 143 -4.56 3.20 3.03
N TRP A 144 -5.25 4.16 2.40
CA TRP A 144 -4.68 4.98 1.34
C TRP A 144 -3.49 5.81 1.80
N ILE A 145 -3.62 6.54 2.91
CA ILE A 145 -2.51 7.32 3.48
C ILE A 145 -1.32 6.42 3.81
N LYS A 146 -1.56 5.19 4.30
CA LYS A 146 -0.47 4.23 4.56
C LYS A 146 0.19 3.71 3.30
N CYS A 147 -0.57 3.55 2.22
CA CYS A 147 -0.06 3.20 0.90
C CYS A 147 0.87 4.30 0.38
N GLU A 148 0.37 5.54 0.32
CA GLU A 148 1.11 6.72 -0.15
C GLU A 148 2.42 6.91 0.63
N ASN A 149 2.36 6.91 1.96
CA ASN A 149 3.55 7.07 2.79
C ASN A 149 4.57 5.93 2.60
N ALA A 150 4.15 4.72 2.22
CA ALA A 150 5.07 3.62 1.94
C ALA A 150 5.78 3.82 0.60
N ILE A 151 5.07 4.31 -0.40
CA ILE A 151 5.62 4.61 -1.73
C ILE A 151 6.56 5.82 -1.65
N ASP A 152 6.16 6.90 -0.99
CA ASP A 152 7.02 8.08 -0.78
C ASP A 152 8.38 7.70 -0.18
N ARG A 153 8.36 6.83 0.84
CA ARG A 153 9.59 6.33 1.47
C ARG A 153 10.43 5.47 0.53
N ALA A 154 9.78 4.61 -0.26
CA ALA A 154 10.48 3.75 -1.21
C ALA A 154 11.08 4.56 -2.38
N GLU A 155 10.36 5.56 -2.88
CA GLU A 155 10.85 6.52 -3.87
C GLU A 155 12.03 7.31 -3.31
N PHE A 156 11.92 7.85 -2.09
CA PHE A 156 13.01 8.57 -1.44
C PHE A 156 14.26 7.71 -1.25
N ALA A 157 14.12 6.47 -0.76
CA ALA A 157 15.24 5.56 -0.57
C ALA A 157 15.94 5.25 -1.90
N ARG A 158 15.18 5.04 -2.97
CA ARG A 158 15.74 4.79 -4.31
C ARG A 158 16.47 6.00 -4.89
N HIS A 159 16.00 7.21 -4.60
CA HIS A 159 16.69 8.44 -5.01
C HIS A 159 17.98 8.66 -4.22
N ALA A 160 17.99 8.37 -2.91
CA ALA A 160 19.19 8.46 -2.08
C ALA A 160 20.30 7.50 -2.53
N ASP A 161 19.95 6.29 -2.98
CA ASP A 161 20.93 5.32 -3.53
C ASP A 161 21.49 5.72 -4.92
N SER A 162 20.85 6.67 -5.60
CA SER A 162 21.25 7.14 -6.94
C SER A 162 22.12 8.40 -6.96
N GLU A 163 22.33 9.04 -5.81
CA GLU A 163 23.35 10.09 -5.68
C GLU A 163 24.74 9.45 -5.52
N PRO A 164 25.69 9.67 -6.45
CA PRO A 164 27.07 9.27 -6.21
C PRO A 164 27.60 10.10 -5.03
N LEU A 165 28.10 9.42 -3.99
CA LEU A 165 28.92 10.02 -2.96
C LEU A 165 30.04 10.83 -3.64
N ASP A 166 29.92 12.15 -3.66
CA ASP A 166 31.00 13.02 -4.12
C ASP A 166 32.08 13.06 -3.02
N VAL A 167 33.00 12.09 -3.09
CA VAL A 167 34.13 11.97 -2.16
C VAL A 167 35.20 13.06 -2.40
N LYS A 168 34.94 14.09 -3.23
CA LYS A 168 35.93 15.15 -3.50
C LYS A 168 36.10 16.22 -2.41
N GLY A 169 35.37 16.15 -1.30
CA GLY A 169 35.42 17.18 -0.26
C GLY A 169 36.24 16.88 1.01
N ALA A 170 36.75 15.65 1.22
CA ALA A 170 37.23 15.22 2.54
C ALA A 170 38.76 15.04 2.67
N ILE A 171 39.55 15.61 1.77
CA ILE A 171 41.01 15.64 1.90
C ILE A 171 41.53 17.01 1.45
N ALA A 172 41.66 17.93 2.41
CA ALA A 172 42.53 19.10 2.32
C ALA A 172 42.99 19.45 3.74
#